data_AF-A0A7V1IEH0-F1
#
_entry.id   AF-A0A7V1IEH0-F1
#
_cell.length_a   1.000
_cell.length_b   1.000
_cell.length_c   1.000
_cell.angle_alpha   90.00
_cell.angle_beta   90.00
_cell.angle_gamma   90.00
#
_symmetry.space_group_name_H-M   'P 1'
#
loop_
_entity.id
_entity.type
_entity.pdbx_description
1 polymer ?
#
loop_
_entity_poly.entity_id
_entity_poly.type
_entity_poly.pdbx_seq_one_letter_code
_entity_poly.pdbx_strand_id
1 'polypeptide(L)'
;MNHKVPGDGGGLLDRLLRGEGNSPLPGGGEPDTNAGVERADLKWCTMACEEAEWPRENVDGAKSCRTFNALWCRVLARHVTRNAPCAVLHGARRPKANW
;
A
#
# COMPACT_ATOMS: atom_id res chain seq x y z
N MET A 1 27.83 -20.84 1.99
CA MET A 1 28.59 -19.57 2.11
C MET A 1 28.03 -18.76 3.27
N ASN A 2 28.86 -18.36 4.23
CA ASN A 2 28.45 -17.56 5.39
C ASN A 2 28.25 -16.10 4.96
N HIS A 3 27.00 -15.68 4.76
CA HIS A 3 26.69 -14.26 4.61
C HIS A 3 26.96 -13.56 5.95
N LYS A 4 28.09 -12.87 6.02
CA LYS A 4 28.34 -11.90 7.10
C LYS A 4 27.34 -10.77 6.93
N VAL A 5 26.53 -10.51 7.96
CA VAL A 5 25.72 -9.29 8.03
C VAL A 5 26.67 -8.14 8.41
N PRO A 6 26.57 -6.95 7.79
CA PRO A 6 27.44 -5.82 8.11
C PRO A 6 27.23 -5.35 9.56
N GLY A 7 28.32 -5.18 10.32
CA GLY A 7 28.33 -4.38 11.55
C GLY A 7 29.01 -5.02 12.78
N ASP A 8 29.03 -6.34 12.90
CA ASP A 8 29.33 -6.98 14.21
C ASP A 8 30.01 -8.37 14.11
N GLY A 9 30.22 -8.89 12.90
CA GLY A 9 31.03 -10.09 12.67
C GLY A 9 30.41 -11.42 13.12
N GLY A 10 29.23 -11.39 13.75
CA GLY A 10 28.48 -12.57 14.16
C GLY A 10 27.84 -13.33 12.99
N GLY A 11 27.73 -14.65 13.11
CA GLY A 11 27.03 -15.51 12.15
C GLY A 11 25.51 -15.53 12.37
N LEU A 12 24.73 -15.68 11.29
CA LEU A 12 23.25 -15.74 11.35
C LEU A 12 22.73 -16.83 12.29
N LEU A 13 23.37 -18.00 12.30
CA LEU A 13 23.04 -19.13 13.18
C LEU A 13 23.24 -18.81 14.67
N ASP A 14 24.29 -18.04 14.98
CA ASP A 14 24.64 -17.66 16.34
C ASP A 14 23.56 -16.75 16.97
N ARG A 15 22.96 -15.85 16.17
CA ARG A 15 21.84 -15.00 16.60
C ARG A 15 20.52 -15.75 16.79
N LEU A 16 20.20 -16.66 15.86
CA LEU A 16 18.96 -17.45 15.94
C LEU A 16 18.92 -18.35 17.17
N LEU A 17 20.08 -18.85 17.62
CA LEU A 17 20.17 -19.74 18.78
C LEU A 17 20.25 -19.00 20.13
N ARG A 18 20.70 -17.74 20.16
CA ARG A 18 20.84 -16.95 21.40
C ARG A 18 19.53 -16.44 21.98
N GLY A 19 18.42 -16.49 21.24
CA GLY A 19 17.13 -15.98 21.73
C GLY A 19 17.12 -14.47 22.02
N GLU A 20 18.16 -13.75 21.59
CA GLU A 20 18.18 -12.30 21.59
C GLU A 20 17.12 -11.85 20.59
N GLY A 21 16.05 -11.24 21.08
CA GLY A 21 14.93 -10.77 20.25
C GLY A 21 15.39 -9.88 19.09
N ASN A 22 14.50 -9.64 18.14
CA ASN A 22 14.80 -8.81 16.98
C ASN A 22 15.47 -7.49 17.40
N SER A 23 16.56 -7.12 16.71
CA SER A 23 17.18 -5.80 16.88
C SER A 23 16.09 -4.74 16.81
N PRO A 24 16.11 -3.73 17.70
CA PRO A 24 15.16 -2.63 17.62
C PRO A 24 15.23 -2.01 16.22
N LEU A 25 14.08 -1.70 15.65
CA LEU A 25 14.02 -0.99 14.37
C LEU A 25 14.84 0.31 14.52
N PRO A 26 15.69 0.66 13.55
CA PRO A 26 16.38 1.94 13.57
C PRO A 26 15.33 3.05 13.61
N GLY A 27 15.31 3.85 14.69
CA GLY A 27 14.25 4.83 14.97
C GLY A 27 13.56 4.72 16.32
N GLY A 28 14.11 3.98 17.30
CA GLY A 28 13.58 3.86 18.67
C GLY A 28 13.67 5.12 19.54
N GLY A 29 13.47 6.31 18.97
CA GLY A 29 13.14 7.52 19.73
C GLY A 29 11.69 7.48 20.22
N GLU A 30 11.26 8.51 20.96
CA GLU A 30 9.84 8.74 21.26
C GLU A 30 9.00 8.55 19.99
N PRO A 31 7.79 7.98 20.07
CA PRO A 31 6.96 7.79 18.89
C PRO A 31 6.76 9.15 18.24
N ASP A 32 7.44 9.39 17.11
CA ASP A 32 7.21 10.55 16.27
C ASP A 32 5.70 10.62 16.08
N THR A 33 5.06 11.66 16.62
CA THR A 33 3.61 11.85 16.57
C THR A 33 3.19 11.59 15.12
N ASN A 34 2.30 10.61 14.88
CA ASN A 34 1.94 9.98 13.59
C ASN A 34 1.80 10.93 12.36
N ALA A 35 2.86 11.66 12.00
CA ALA A 35 2.83 12.88 11.19
C ALA A 35 1.60 13.81 11.37
N GLY A 36 1.00 13.87 12.57
CA GLY A 36 -0.25 14.61 12.81
C GLY A 36 -1.51 13.99 12.20
N VAL A 37 -1.48 12.71 11.80
CA VAL A 37 -2.62 11.97 11.27
C VAL A 37 -3.55 11.56 12.41
N GLU A 38 -4.73 12.18 12.46
CA GLU A 38 -5.74 11.96 13.50
C GLU A 38 -6.57 10.69 13.30
N ARG A 39 -6.69 10.21 12.05
CA ARG A 39 -7.59 9.12 11.64
C ARG A 39 -7.02 8.30 10.49
N ALA A 40 -7.32 7.00 10.49
CA ALA A 40 -6.86 6.04 9.47
C ALA A 40 -8.03 5.33 8.74
N ASP A 41 -9.28 5.63 9.09
CA ASP A 41 -10.49 5.03 8.55
C ASP A 41 -10.89 5.64 7.19
N LEU A 42 -10.03 5.48 6.19
CA LEU A 42 -10.35 5.86 4.82
C LEU A 42 -11.31 4.83 4.20
N LYS A 43 -12.29 5.31 3.42
CA LYS A 43 -13.07 4.43 2.54
C LYS A 43 -12.35 4.26 1.20
N TRP A 44 -12.24 3.02 0.75
CA TRP A 44 -11.46 2.65 -0.43
C TRP A 44 -12.37 2.10 -1.54
N CYS A 45 -12.03 2.41 -2.79
CA CYS A 45 -12.67 1.80 -3.95
C CYS A 45 -12.29 0.32 -4.04
N THR A 46 -13.20 -0.56 -3.66
CA THR A 46 -13.03 -2.03 -3.70
C THR A 46 -14.28 -2.69 -4.28
N MET A 47 -14.20 -3.99 -4.59
CA MET A 47 -15.37 -4.77 -5.02
C MET A 47 -16.43 -4.98 -3.92
N ALA A 48 -16.11 -4.64 -2.67
CA ALA A 48 -17.09 -4.65 -1.58
C ALA A 48 -17.96 -3.39 -1.56
N CYS A 49 -17.61 -2.36 -2.35
CA CYS A 49 -18.43 -1.18 -2.53
C CYS A 49 -19.65 -1.52 -3.40
N GLU A 50 -20.84 -1.23 -2.90
CA GLU A 50 -22.13 -1.39 -3.58
C GLU A 50 -22.24 -0.60 -4.89
N GLU A 51 -21.46 0.48 -5.03
CA GLU A 51 -21.41 1.32 -6.23
C GLU A 51 -20.32 0.89 -7.25
N ALA A 52 -19.58 -0.19 -6.95
CA ALA A 52 -18.52 -0.68 -7.81
C ALA A 52 -18.99 -1.82 -8.72
N GLU A 53 -18.65 -1.72 -10.00
CA GLU A 53 -18.86 -2.76 -11.00
C GLU A 53 -17.55 -3.12 -11.71
N TRP A 54 -17.47 -4.34 -12.24
CA TRP A 54 -16.39 -4.69 -13.16
C TRP A 54 -16.53 -3.89 -14.47
N PRO A 55 -15.42 -3.38 -15.03
CA PRO A 55 -15.44 -2.70 -16.33
C PRO A 55 -16.04 -3.59 -17.42
N ARG A 56 -16.89 -3.02 -18.27
CA ARG A 56 -17.47 -3.71 -19.44
C ARG A 56 -16.53 -3.71 -20.65
N GLU A 57 -15.67 -2.70 -20.74
CA GLU A 57 -14.67 -2.55 -21.77
C GLU A 57 -13.34 -3.18 -21.33
N ASN A 58 -12.51 -3.60 -22.30
CA ASN A 58 -11.14 -4.03 -22.03
C ASN A 58 -10.28 -2.78 -21.72
N VAL A 59 -10.41 -2.26 -20.51
CA VAL A 59 -9.58 -1.16 -19.99
C VAL A 59 -8.20 -1.69 -19.63
N ASP A 60 -7.15 -0.91 -19.85
CA ASP A 60 -5.77 -1.28 -19.51
C ASP A 60 -5.69 -1.83 -18.07
N GLY A 61 -5.00 -2.96 -17.89
CA GLY A 61 -4.99 -3.72 -16.63
C GLY A 61 -6.05 -4.82 -16.49
N ALA A 62 -7.07 -4.91 -17.36
CA ALA A 62 -8.10 -5.96 -17.26
C ALA A 62 -7.62 -7.36 -17.66
N LYS A 63 -6.56 -7.49 -18.50
CA LYS A 63 -6.10 -8.80 -19.02
C LYS A 63 -4.59 -9.02 -19.21
N SER A 64 -3.69 -8.04 -19.02
CA SER A 64 -2.24 -8.27 -19.28
C SER A 64 -1.24 -7.76 -18.23
N CYS A 65 -1.54 -6.74 -17.44
CA CYS A 65 -0.61 -6.21 -16.43
C CYS A 65 -1.31 -6.01 -15.08
N ARG A 66 -1.08 -6.94 -14.13
CA ARG A 66 -1.66 -7.00 -12.78
C ARG A 66 -1.30 -5.84 -11.84
N THR A 67 -0.78 -4.73 -12.37
CA THR A 67 -0.27 -3.59 -11.60
C THR A 67 -1.36 -2.60 -11.22
N PHE A 68 -2.45 -2.52 -12.00
CA PHE A 68 -3.60 -1.66 -11.72
C PHE A 68 -4.88 -2.36 -12.23
N ASN A 69 -5.89 -2.45 -11.35
CA ASN A 69 -7.22 -2.91 -11.74
C ASN A 69 -8.15 -1.69 -11.77
N ALA A 70 -8.84 -1.47 -12.89
CA ALA A 70 -9.92 -0.50 -12.97
C ALA A 70 -11.23 -1.08 -12.39
N LEU A 71 -11.99 -0.25 -11.69
CA LEU A 71 -13.37 -0.49 -11.31
C LEU A 71 -14.25 0.56 -11.97
N TRP A 72 -15.43 0.19 -12.43
CA TRP A 72 -16.44 1.17 -12.82
C TRP A 72 -17.16 1.68 -11.57
N CYS A 73 -17.19 2.99 -11.35
CA CYS A 73 -17.92 3.60 -10.25
C CYS A 73 -19.23 4.21 -10.78
N ARG A 74 -20.38 3.72 -10.30
CA ARG A 74 -21.70 4.18 -10.74
C ARG A 74 -21.97 5.64 -10.35
N VAL A 75 -21.58 6.04 -9.14
CA VAL A 75 -21.77 7.41 -8.63
C VAL A 75 -20.99 8.44 -9.46
N LEU A 76 -19.76 8.12 -9.86
CA LEU A 76 -18.92 9.02 -10.65
C LEU A 76 -19.07 8.82 -12.16
N ALA A 77 -19.83 7.81 -12.59
CA ALA A 77 -19.97 7.38 -13.98
C ALA A 77 -18.64 7.29 -14.75
N ARG A 78 -17.60 6.74 -14.11
CA ARG A 78 -16.26 6.60 -14.69
C ARG A 78 -15.45 5.46 -14.09
N HIS A 79 -14.37 5.09 -14.76
CA HIS A 79 -13.37 4.15 -14.23
C HIS A 79 -12.52 4.79 -13.11
N VAL A 80 -12.31 4.04 -12.04
CA VAL A 80 -11.46 4.39 -10.90
C VAL A 80 -10.44 3.28 -10.62
N THR A 81 -9.34 3.61 -9.94
CA THR A 81 -8.35 2.63 -9.52
C THR A 81 -8.85 1.83 -8.31
N ARG A 82 -8.81 0.50 -8.39
CA ARG A 82 -9.02 -0.39 -7.23
C ARG A 82 -8.00 -0.09 -6.14
N ASN A 83 -8.42 -0.16 -4.88
CA ASN A 83 -7.62 0.14 -3.69
C ASN A 83 -7.08 1.59 -3.67
N ALA A 84 -7.77 2.52 -4.31
CA ALA A 84 -7.55 3.95 -4.13
C ALA A 84 -8.57 4.53 -3.11
N PRO A 85 -8.25 5.63 -2.42
CA PRO A 85 -9.23 6.34 -1.61
C PRO A 85 -10.44 6.74 -2.45
N CYS A 86 -11.63 6.67 -1.86
CA CYS A 86 -12.87 6.96 -2.57
C CYS A 86 -12.90 8.42 -3.05
N ALA A 87 -12.90 8.63 -4.36
CA ALA A 87 -12.86 9.96 -4.95
C ALA A 87 -14.16 10.76 -4.75
N VAL A 88 -15.27 10.09 -4.41
CA VAL A 88 -16.51 10.75 -3.99
C VAL A 88 -16.32 11.48 -2.66
N LEU A 89 -15.52 10.92 -1.75
CA LEU A 89 -15.33 11.43 -0.39
C LEU A 89 -14.07 12.30 -0.26
N HIS A 90 -13.02 11.97 -1.01
CA HIS A 90 -11.69 12.58 -0.88
C HIS A 90 -11.27 13.37 -2.13
N GLY A 91 -12.15 13.52 -3.11
CA GLY A 91 -11.86 14.21 -4.37
C GLY A 91 -11.00 13.38 -5.34
N ALA A 92 -10.71 13.96 -6.51
CA ALA A 92 -9.89 13.29 -7.51
C ALA A 92 -8.43 13.16 -7.02
N ARG A 93 -7.80 12.01 -7.32
CA ARG A 93 -6.36 11.87 -7.10
C ARG A 93 -5.61 12.96 -7.85
N ARG A 94 -4.54 13.46 -7.24
CA ARG A 94 -3.62 14.40 -7.86
C ARG A 94 -3.19 13.85 -9.24
N PRO A 95 -3.27 14.65 -10.32
CA PRO A 95 -2.78 14.21 -11.62
C PRO A 95 -1.30 13.85 -11.51
N LYS A 96 -0.89 12.79 -12.22
CA LYS A 96 0.54 12.45 -12.35
C LYS A 96 1.25 13.67 -12.93
N ALA A 97 2.44 13.99 -12.40
CA ALA A 97 3.27 15.04 -12.99
C ALA A 97 3.50 14.72 -14.47
N ASN A 98 3.18 15.69 -15.32
CA ASN A 98 3.48 15.72 -16.74
C ASN A 98 4.93 16.17 -16.90
N TRP A 99 5.86 15.22 -16.80
CA TRP A 99 7.26 15.41 -17.20
C TRP A 99 7.46 14.90 -18.61
#